data_AF-A0A3D4AVX3-F1
#
_entry.id   AF-A0A3D4AVX3-F1
#
_cell.length_a   1.000
_cell.length_b   1.000
_cell.length_c   1.000
_cell.angle_alpha   90.00
_cell.angle_beta   90.00
_cell.angle_gamma   90.00
#
_symmetry.space_group_name_H-M   'P 1'
#
loop_
_entity.id
_entity.type
_entity.pdbx_description
1 polymer ?
#
loop_
_entity_poly.entity_id
_entity_poly.type
_entity_poly.pdbx_seq_one_letter_code
_entity_poly.pdbx_strand_id
1 'polypeptide(L)'
;MNLSLSKKMRLSLLSVTLMCSLSACQLTTINADQQFTQTAENIVQHRQNVSPYSNPEGVDGYLLPNLSADFLAQQYQKNTQLLADLDAIDMSKLSDENQINYSIIRAQVQNSVDEYVFNAHYMPLTSE
;
A
#
# COMPACT_ATOMS: atom_id res chain seq x y z
N MET A 1 6.12 -47.30 -48.80
CA MET A 1 5.79 -47.88 -47.49
C MET A 1 4.92 -46.89 -46.74
N ASN A 2 3.62 -47.20 -46.64
CA ASN A 2 2.63 -46.38 -45.93
C ASN A 2 2.68 -46.73 -44.43
N LEU A 3 2.97 -45.76 -43.56
CA LEU A 3 2.63 -45.86 -42.15
C LEU A 3 1.32 -45.09 -41.90
N SER A 4 0.20 -45.81 -42.03
CA SER A 4 -1.12 -45.36 -41.63
C SER A 4 -1.21 -45.37 -40.10
N LEU A 5 -0.88 -44.25 -39.47
CA LEU A 5 -1.09 -44.06 -38.03
C LEU A 5 -2.58 -43.81 -37.78
N SER A 6 -3.24 -44.77 -37.12
CA SER A 6 -4.70 -44.81 -36.94
C SER A 6 -5.27 -43.57 -36.26
N LYS A 7 -6.30 -42.99 -36.88
CA LYS A 7 -7.02 -41.76 -36.50
C LYS A 7 -7.54 -41.79 -35.05
N LYS A 8 -7.78 -42.98 -34.49
CA LYS A 8 -8.23 -43.17 -33.09
C LYS A 8 -7.15 -42.80 -32.06
N MET A 9 -5.87 -42.95 -32.39
CA MET A 9 -4.76 -42.62 -31.48
C MET A 9 -4.53 -41.10 -31.39
N ARG A 10 -4.76 -40.37 -32.48
CA ARG A 10 -4.70 -38.89 -32.51
C ARG A 10 -5.87 -38.25 -31.75
N LEU A 11 -7.05 -38.87 -31.79
CA LEU A 11 -8.22 -38.38 -31.05
C LEU A 11 -8.07 -38.58 -29.52
N SER A 12 -7.44 -39.68 -29.10
CA SER A 12 -7.21 -39.97 -27.68
C SER A 12 -6.13 -39.07 -27.04
N LEU A 13 -5.18 -38.55 -27.83
CA LEU A 13 -4.12 -37.64 -27.36
C LEU A 13 -4.59 -36.18 -27.24
N LEU A 14 -5.69 -35.80 -27.90
CA LEU A 14 -6.29 -34.46 -27.80
C LEU A 14 -7.21 -34.30 -26.57
N SER A 15 -7.73 -35.40 -26.02
CA SER A 15 -8.63 -35.34 -24.86
C SER A 15 -7.90 -35.23 -23.51
N VAL A 16 -6.61 -35.56 -23.45
CA VAL A 16 -5.83 -35.54 -22.19
C VAL A 16 -5.24 -34.16 -21.90
N THR A 17 -5.06 -33.30 -22.91
CA THR A 17 -4.49 -31.96 -22.73
C THR A 17 -5.49 -30.88 -22.32
N LEU A 18 -6.80 -31.14 -22.40
CA LEU A 18 -7.84 -30.17 -22.04
C LEU A 18 -8.20 -30.15 -20.54
N MET A 19 -7.77 -31.15 -19.76
CA MET A 19 -8.11 -31.23 -18.33
C MET A 19 -7.10 -30.59 -17.36
N CYS A 20 -5.93 -30.13 -17.83
CA CYS A 20 -4.90 -29.57 -16.95
C CYS A 20 -4.90 -28.03 -16.81
N SER A 21 -5.85 -27.31 -17.42
CA SER A 21 -5.86 -25.83 -17.41
C SER A 21 -6.74 -25.19 -16.32
N LEU A 22 -7.40 -25.97 -15.46
CA LEU A 22 -8.37 -25.44 -14.48
C LEU A 22 -7.85 -25.35 -13.02
N SER A 23 -6.62 -25.77 -12.72
CA SER A 23 -6.12 -25.81 -11.32
C SER A 23 -5.40 -24.53 -10.86
N ALA A 24 -5.43 -23.43 -11.62
CA ALA A 24 -4.66 -22.21 -11.28
C ALA A 24 -5.47 -21.08 -10.63
N CYS A 25 -6.76 -21.28 -10.32
CA CYS A 25 -7.51 -20.36 -9.46
C CYS A 25 -7.40 -20.78 -8.00
N GLN A 26 -6.18 -20.86 -7.48
CA GLN A 26 -6.00 -20.87 -6.03
C GLN A 26 -6.24 -19.42 -5.59
N LEU A 27 -7.49 -19.13 -5.19
CA LEU A 27 -7.89 -17.88 -4.56
C LEU A 27 -6.91 -17.60 -3.42
N THR A 28 -5.92 -16.75 -3.67
CA THR A 28 -5.08 -16.18 -2.61
C THR A 28 -6.02 -15.33 -1.78
N THR A 29 -6.54 -15.90 -0.70
CA THR A 29 -7.20 -15.12 0.35
C THR A 29 -6.20 -14.05 0.75
N ILE A 30 -6.50 -12.79 0.41
CA ILE A 30 -5.69 -11.64 0.81
C ILE A 30 -5.64 -11.68 2.33
N ASN A 31 -4.46 -11.94 2.89
CA ASN A 31 -4.26 -11.91 4.32
C ASN A 31 -4.31 -10.44 4.76
N ALA A 32 -5.28 -10.10 5.61
CA ALA A 32 -5.50 -8.72 6.05
C ALA A 32 -4.29 -8.15 6.79
N ASP A 33 -3.59 -8.96 7.60
CA ASP A 33 -2.35 -8.55 8.25
C ASP A 33 -1.26 -8.21 7.23
N GLN A 34 -1.10 -9.01 6.17
CA GLN A 34 -0.12 -8.73 5.11
C GLN A 34 -0.46 -7.44 4.34
N GLN A 35 -1.75 -7.22 4.04
CA GLN A 35 -2.21 -5.97 3.41
C GLN A 35 -1.93 -4.78 4.31
N PHE A 36 -2.19 -4.91 5.62
CA PHE A 36 -1.89 -3.88 6.59
C PHE A 36 -0.39 -3.60 6.68
N THR A 37 0.45 -4.61 6.83
CA THR A 37 1.91 -4.47 6.88
C THR A 37 2.43 -3.72 5.66
N GLN A 38 1.99 -4.09 4.45
CA GLN A 38 2.41 -3.41 3.23
C GLN A 38 1.98 -1.93 3.20
N THR A 39 0.78 -1.64 3.70
CA THR A 39 0.24 -0.27 3.77
C THR A 39 1.02 0.56 4.80
N ALA A 40 1.31 -0.01 5.97
CA ALA A 40 2.11 0.61 7.01
C ALA A 40 3.54 0.91 6.54
N GLU A 41 4.17 -0.03 5.82
CA GLU A 41 5.49 0.17 5.21
C GLU A 41 5.49 1.33 4.21
N ASN A 42 4.46 1.43 3.36
CA ASN A 42 4.33 2.54 2.41
C ASN A 42 4.21 3.90 3.12
N ILE A 43 3.51 3.94 4.25
CA ILE A 43 3.38 5.15 5.08
C ILE A 43 4.72 5.54 5.69
N VAL A 44 5.45 4.57 6.27
CA VAL A 44 6.78 4.80 6.84
C VAL A 44 7.75 5.27 5.77
N GLN A 45 7.78 4.61 4.62
CA GLN A 45 8.63 5.00 3.50
C GLN A 45 8.30 6.40 3.00
N HIS A 46 7.01 6.73 2.87
CA HIS A 46 6.61 8.09 2.50
C HIS A 46 7.15 9.12 3.50
N ARG A 47 6.99 8.89 4.81
CA ARG A 47 7.49 9.76 5.87
C ARG A 47 9.01 9.93 5.79
N GLN A 48 9.75 8.86 5.53
CA GLN A 48 11.21 8.91 5.37
C GLN A 48 11.64 9.73 4.16
N ASN A 49 10.92 9.59 3.03
CA ASN A 49 11.28 10.27 1.79
C ASN A 49 11.07 11.80 1.85
N VAL A 50 10.16 12.27 2.70
CA VAL A 50 9.77 13.69 2.79
C VAL A 50 10.29 14.39 4.04
N SER A 51 10.82 13.63 5.01
CA SER A 51 11.37 14.16 6.25
C SER A 51 12.87 14.41 6.10
N PRO A 52 13.33 15.67 6.14
CA PRO A 52 14.75 15.99 6.14
C PRO A 52 15.47 15.52 7.40
N TYR A 53 14.74 15.13 8.45
CA TYR A 53 15.31 14.58 9.69
C TYR A 53 15.55 13.07 9.63
N SER A 54 15.01 12.40 8.60
CA SER A 54 15.19 10.96 8.41
C SER A 54 16.44 10.60 7.60
N ASN A 55 17.16 11.61 7.09
CA ASN A 55 18.39 11.46 6.31
C ASN A 55 19.41 12.53 6.73
N PRO A 56 20.66 12.18 7.10
CA PRO A 56 21.70 13.18 7.41
C PRO A 56 21.95 14.21 6.31
N GLU A 57 21.73 13.84 5.04
CA GLU A 57 21.88 14.72 3.88
C GLU A 57 20.60 15.54 3.57
N GLY A 58 19.54 15.35 4.36
CA GLY A 58 18.25 15.98 4.15
C GLY A 58 17.46 15.41 2.97
N VAL A 59 16.55 16.23 2.44
CA VAL A 59 15.76 15.94 1.24
C VAL A 59 16.06 17.03 0.22
N ASP A 60 16.46 16.63 -1.00
CA ASP A 60 16.90 17.53 -2.07
C ASP A 60 18.00 18.52 -1.65
N GLY A 61 18.87 18.12 -0.71
CA GLY A 61 19.95 18.95 -0.16
C GLY A 61 19.50 19.94 0.92
N TYR A 62 18.24 19.89 1.36
CA TYR A 62 17.70 20.74 2.42
C TYR A 62 17.54 19.96 3.73
N LEU A 63 18.04 20.56 4.82
CA LEU A 63 17.94 20.02 6.19
C LEU A 63 16.67 20.51 6.95
N LEU A 64 15.85 21.33 6.30
CA LEU A 64 14.60 21.85 6.86
C LEU A 64 13.40 21.40 6.02
N PRO A 65 12.22 21.22 6.62
CA PRO A 65 11.02 20.80 5.89
C PRO A 65 10.66 21.78 4.79
N ASN A 66 10.23 21.26 3.64
CA ASN A 66 9.63 22.10 2.61
C ASN A 66 8.23 22.53 3.06
N LEU A 67 8.06 23.83 3.35
CA LEU A 67 6.78 24.41 3.79
C LEU A 67 6.11 25.23 2.68
N SER A 68 6.52 25.06 1.43
CA SER A 68 5.84 25.72 0.30
C SER A 68 4.40 25.22 0.15
N ALA A 69 3.49 26.11 -0.27
CA ALA A 69 2.08 25.78 -0.42
C ALA A 69 1.86 24.59 -1.37
N ASP A 70 2.59 24.54 -2.49
CA ASP A 70 2.50 23.46 -3.47
C ASP A 70 2.93 22.11 -2.88
N PHE A 71 4.01 22.09 -2.10
CA PHE A 71 4.46 20.88 -1.43
C PHE A 71 3.46 20.43 -0.37
N LEU A 72 2.96 21.33 0.48
CA LEU A 72 1.96 21.01 1.50
C LEU A 72 0.67 20.45 0.87
N ALA A 73 0.24 20.98 -0.27
CA ALA A 73 -0.90 20.46 -1.02
C ALA A 73 -0.65 19.04 -1.56
N GLN A 74 0.56 18.75 -2.07
CA GLN A 74 0.94 17.40 -2.51
C GLN A 74 0.96 16.42 -1.33
N GLN A 75 1.49 16.85 -0.17
CA GLN A 75 1.51 16.04 1.04
C GLN A 75 0.10 15.74 1.54
N TYR A 76 -0.81 16.72 1.51
CA TYR A 76 -2.22 16.52 1.83
C TYR A 76 -2.87 15.47 0.91
N GLN A 77 -2.66 15.57 -0.40
CA GLN A 77 -3.19 14.59 -1.37
C GLN A 77 -2.64 13.18 -1.09
N LYS A 78 -1.33 13.07 -0.84
CA LYS A 78 -0.69 11.78 -0.56
C LYS A 78 -1.20 11.17 0.74
N ASN A 79 -1.31 11.95 1.81
CA ASN A 79 -1.83 11.50 3.10
C ASN A 79 -3.32 11.12 3.02
N THR A 80 -4.12 11.84 2.24
CA THR A 80 -5.53 11.49 1.99
C THR A 80 -5.63 10.13 1.30
N GLN A 81 -4.78 9.86 0.31
CA GLN A 81 -4.74 8.54 -0.33
C GLN A 81 -4.30 7.45 0.64
N LEU A 82 -3.25 7.68 1.43
CA LEU A 82 -2.77 6.70 2.42
C LEU A 82 -3.83 6.40 3.51
N LEU A 83 -4.61 7.41 3.90
CA LEU A 83 -5.75 7.23 4.80
C LEU A 83 -6.84 6.37 4.16
N ALA A 84 -7.15 6.60 2.89
CA ALA A 84 -8.11 5.77 2.15
C ALA A 84 -7.61 4.31 2.01
N ASP A 85 -6.31 4.11 1.77
CA ASP A 85 -5.70 2.78 1.71
C ASP A 85 -5.82 2.03 3.05
N LEU A 86 -5.66 2.73 4.18
CA LEU A 86 -5.92 2.18 5.52
C LEU A 86 -7.41 1.88 5.74
N ASP A 87 -8.30 2.80 5.35
CA ASP A 87 -9.75 2.64 5.55
C ASP A 87 -10.34 1.48 4.72
N ALA A 88 -9.64 1.05 3.67
CA ALA A 88 -10.00 -0.14 2.90
C ALA A 88 -9.68 -1.47 3.60
N ILE A 89 -8.91 -1.46 4.69
CA ILE A 89 -8.54 -2.67 5.44
C ILE A 89 -9.67 -3.04 6.41
N ASP A 90 -10.16 -4.27 6.30
CA ASP A 90 -11.14 -4.80 7.24
C ASP A 90 -10.46 -5.11 8.60
N MET A 91 -10.56 -4.17 9.54
CA MET A 91 -9.96 -4.26 10.86
C MET A 91 -10.38 -5.53 11.64
N SER A 92 -11.59 -6.06 11.39
CA SER A 92 -12.10 -7.26 12.07
C SER A 92 -11.34 -8.54 11.69
N LYS A 93 -10.56 -8.50 10.60
CA LYS A 93 -9.74 -9.60 10.10
C LYS A 93 -8.26 -9.49 10.46
N LEU A 94 -7.87 -8.43 11.17
CA LEU A 94 -6.50 -8.26 11.65
C LEU A 94 -6.29 -9.05 12.94
N SER A 95 -5.05 -9.48 13.16
CA SER A 95 -4.60 -9.93 14.47
C SER A 95 -4.77 -8.84 15.53
N ASP A 96 -4.89 -9.22 16.80
CA ASP A 96 -5.06 -8.26 17.91
C ASP A 96 -3.95 -7.19 17.94
N GLU A 97 -2.70 -7.60 17.68
CA GLU A 97 -1.56 -6.68 17.59
C GLU A 97 -1.73 -5.70 16.43
N ASN A 98 -2.14 -6.18 15.25
CA ASN A 98 -2.33 -5.30 14.10
C ASN A 98 -3.59 -4.42 14.21
N GLN A 99 -4.61 -4.80 14.98
CA GLN A 99 -5.72 -3.89 15.30
C GLN A 99 -5.25 -2.66 16.10
N ILE A 100 -4.32 -2.86 17.04
CA ILE A 100 -3.71 -1.78 17.82
C ILE A 100 -2.84 -0.91 16.90
N ASN A 101 -1.93 -1.53 16.14
CA ASN A 101 -1.05 -0.81 15.22
C ASN A 101 -1.84 -0.03 14.16
N TYR A 102 -2.91 -0.63 13.61
CA TYR A 102 -3.84 0.01 12.70
C TYR A 102 -4.43 1.28 13.30
N SER A 103 -4.97 1.19 14.52
CA SER A 103 -5.61 2.33 15.20
C SER A 103 -4.63 3.49 15.40
N ILE A 104 -3.39 3.18 15.80
CA ILE A 104 -2.34 4.18 16.00
C ILE A 104 -1.96 4.85 14.67
N ILE A 105 -1.63 4.05 13.65
CA ILE A 105 -1.16 4.57 12.36
C ILE A 105 -2.27 5.37 11.67
N ARG A 106 -3.51 4.87 11.68
CA ARG A 106 -4.66 5.58 11.11
C ARG A 106 -4.86 6.93 11.77
N ALA A 107 -4.83 6.99 13.11
CA ALA A 107 -4.96 8.26 13.84
C ALA A 107 -3.84 9.25 13.47
N GLN A 108 -2.61 8.80 13.32
CA GLN A 108 -1.50 9.66 12.90
C GLN A 108 -1.67 10.20 11.48
N VAL A 109 -2.07 9.34 10.53
CA VAL A 109 -2.28 9.77 9.14
C VAL A 109 -3.47 10.72 9.05
N GLN A 110 -4.57 10.43 9.76
CA GLN A 110 -5.71 11.33 9.88
C GLN A 110 -5.28 12.69 10.43
N ASN A 111 -4.48 12.72 11.50
CA ASN A 111 -3.99 13.98 12.06
C ASN A 111 -3.19 14.80 11.04
N SER A 112 -2.35 14.17 10.22
CA SER A 112 -1.64 14.88 9.14
C SER A 112 -2.56 15.44 8.05
N VAL A 113 -3.69 14.77 7.77
CA VAL A 113 -4.74 15.30 6.86
C VAL A 113 -5.44 16.49 7.52
N ASP A 114 -5.82 16.34 8.79
CA ASP A 114 -6.56 17.33 9.56
C ASP A 114 -5.73 18.61 9.78
N GLU A 115 -4.43 18.50 10.05
CA GLU A 115 -3.51 19.64 10.18
C GLU A 115 -3.48 20.51 8.92
N TYR A 116 -3.58 19.91 7.74
CA TYR A 116 -3.70 20.67 6.51
C TYR A 116 -5.08 21.35 6.39
N VAL A 117 -6.17 20.60 6.62
CA VAL A 117 -7.55 21.10 6.54
C VAL A 117 -7.81 22.24 7.52
N PHE A 118 -7.26 22.13 8.73
CA PHE A 118 -7.39 23.12 9.79
C PHE A 118 -6.27 24.17 9.77
N ASN A 119 -5.49 24.26 8.69
CA ASN A 119 -4.53 25.33 8.48
C ASN A 119 -3.46 25.43 9.59
N ALA A 120 -3.06 24.29 10.17
CA ALA A 120 -2.06 24.24 11.24
C ALA A 120 -0.73 24.90 10.84
N HIS A 121 -0.39 24.85 9.56
CA HIS A 121 0.80 25.50 8.98
C HIS A 121 0.75 27.05 8.98
N TYR A 122 -0.41 27.65 9.28
CA TYR A 122 -0.54 29.10 9.52
C TYR A 122 -0.54 29.47 11.01
N MET A 123 -0.53 28.47 11.90
CA MET A 123 -0.47 28.74 13.33
C MET A 123 0.91 29.30 13.70
N PRO A 124 0.97 30.38 14.49
CA PRO A 124 2.24 30.94 14.93
C PRO A 124 3.00 29.92 15.78
N LEU A 125 4.32 29.91 15.63
CA LEU A 125 5.19 29.12 16.50
C LEU A 125 5.00 29.58 17.94
N THR A 126 4.52 28.68 18.80
CA THR A 126 4.39 28.96 20.23
C THR A 126 5.78 28.99 20.85
N SER A 127 6.04 29.98 21.70
CA SER A 127 7.34 30.17 22.37
C SER A 127 7.51 29.30 23.62
N GLU A 128 6.74 28.21 23.75
CA GLU A 128 6.74 27.34 24.95
C GLU A 128 8.01 26.49 25.06
#